data_AF-A0A7D9M3B2-F1
#
_entry.id   AF-A0A7D9M3B2-F1
#
_cell.length_a   1.000
_cell.length_b   1.000
_cell.length_c   1.000
_cell.angle_alpha   90.00
_cell.angle_beta   90.00
_cell.angle_gamma   90.00
#
_symmetry.space_group_name_H-M   'P 1'
#
loop_
_entity.id
_entity.type
_entity.pdbx_description
1 polymer ?
#
loop_
_entity_poly.entity_id
_entity_poly.type
_entity_poly.pdbx_seq_one_letter_code
_entity_poly.pdbx_strand_id
1 'polypeptide(L)'
;MDKKGQSLSNGPVETLTSVNNDNKSEYRKVYHLLDELGFSNHRCIFSEHQLRDSTLAYIESEDELKNLLKEVGLPAGLVFAFVKLWFRYKDNP
;
A
#
# COMPACT_ATOMS: atom_id res chain seq x y z
N MET A 1 42.09 -27.32 -34.61
CA MET A 1 41.06 -28.30 -34.18
C MET A 1 41.23 -28.38 -32.68
N ASP A 2 40.35 -27.90 -31.80
CA ASP A 2 38.91 -27.66 -31.92
C ASP A 2 38.46 -26.54 -30.97
N LYS A 3 37.47 -25.77 -31.43
CA LYS A 3 36.74 -24.78 -30.63
C LYS A 3 35.75 -25.53 -29.74
N LYS A 4 35.69 -25.22 -28.44
CA LYS A 4 34.52 -25.49 -27.62
C LYS A 4 34.18 -24.24 -26.83
N GLY A 5 33.22 -23.49 -27.37
CA GLY A 5 32.56 -22.43 -26.64
C GLY A 5 31.68 -23.04 -25.55
N GLN A 6 31.63 -22.38 -24.41
CA GLN A 6 30.53 -22.51 -23.48
C GLN A 6 30.18 -21.11 -22.98
N SER A 7 29.03 -20.66 -23.47
CA SER A 7 28.35 -19.44 -23.08
C SER A 7 28.12 -19.45 -21.57
N LEU A 8 28.67 -18.48 -20.86
CA LEU A 8 28.17 -18.11 -19.55
C LEU A 8 26.78 -17.49 -19.77
N SER A 9 25.74 -18.27 -19.50
CA SER A 9 24.38 -17.77 -19.47
C SER A 9 24.28 -16.71 -18.38
N ASN A 10 24.09 -15.46 -18.78
CA ASN A 10 23.51 -14.45 -17.90
C ASN A 10 22.07 -14.89 -17.64
N GLY A 11 21.88 -15.70 -16.60
CA GLY A 11 20.56 -15.99 -16.06
C GLY A 11 19.89 -14.67 -15.65
N PRO A 12 18.56 -14.54 -15.84
CA PRO A 12 17.87 -13.32 -15.46
C PRO A 12 18.05 -13.13 -13.95
N VAL A 13 18.37 -11.90 -13.55
CA VAL A 13 18.20 -11.44 -12.17
C VAL A 13 16.77 -11.78 -11.78
N GLU A 14 16.60 -12.83 -10.97
CA GLU A 14 15.37 -13.05 -10.23
C GLU A 14 15.34 -11.96 -9.17
N THR A 15 14.78 -10.81 -9.56
CA THR A 15 14.37 -9.77 -8.64
C THR A 15 13.51 -10.45 -7.59
N LEU A 16 14.01 -10.49 -6.35
CA LEU A 16 13.27 -10.88 -5.17
C LEU A 16 12.10 -9.90 -4.94
N THR A 17 11.07 -9.95 -5.78
CA THR A 17 9.73 -9.44 -5.48
C THR A 17 8.85 -10.62 -5.11
N SER A 18 9.29 -11.38 -4.11
CA SER A 18 8.47 -12.41 -3.48
C SER A 18 8.45 -12.18 -1.98
N VAL A 19 7.93 -11.01 -1.59
CA VAL A 19 7.38 -10.79 -0.26
C VAL A 19 6.09 -10.01 -0.49
N ASN A 20 4.99 -10.41 0.15
CA ASN A 20 3.68 -9.72 0.22
C ASN A 20 2.55 -10.23 -0.69
N ASN A 21 2.33 -11.56 -0.78
CA ASN A 21 0.99 -12.05 -1.16
C ASN A 21 0.09 -12.34 0.05
N ASP A 22 0.62 -12.57 1.25
CA ASP A 22 -0.19 -12.85 2.45
C ASP A 22 -0.76 -11.60 3.14
N ASN A 23 -0.08 -10.44 3.04
CA ASN A 23 -0.58 -9.18 3.60
C ASN A 23 -1.65 -8.49 2.72
N LYS A 24 -1.98 -9.04 1.55
CA LYS A 24 -2.99 -8.44 0.64
C LYS A 24 -4.38 -8.35 1.28
N SER A 25 -4.69 -9.22 2.23
CA SER A 25 -6.00 -9.23 2.89
C SER A 25 -6.11 -8.14 3.96
N GLU A 26 -5.06 -7.90 4.75
CA GLU A 26 -5.07 -6.94 5.87
C GLU A 26 -5.08 -5.47 5.41
N TYR A 27 -4.62 -5.19 4.19
CA TYR A 27 -4.56 -3.85 3.61
C TYR A 27 -5.48 -3.68 2.39
N ARG A 28 -6.42 -4.61 2.18
CA ARG A 28 -7.19 -4.70 0.94
C ARG A 28 -7.95 -3.39 0.65
N LYS A 29 -8.71 -2.88 1.63
CA LYS A 29 -9.49 -1.65 1.48
C LYS A 29 -8.58 -0.45 1.39
N VAL A 30 -7.60 -0.34 2.30
CA VAL A 30 -6.65 0.78 2.30
C VAL A 30 -5.93 0.91 0.96
N TYR A 31 -5.39 -0.17 0.42
CA TYR A 31 -4.67 -0.16 -0.85
C TYR A 31 -5.60 0.09 -2.04
N HIS A 32 -6.84 -0.42 -1.99
CA HIS A 32 -7.83 -0.13 -3.01
C HIS A 32 -8.16 1.38 -3.07
N LEU A 33 -8.36 2.03 -1.92
CA LEU A 33 -8.62 3.47 -1.86
C LEU A 33 -7.41 4.28 -2.36
N LEU A 34 -6.20 3.87 -2.01
CA LEU A 34 -4.98 4.50 -2.54
C LEU A 34 -4.88 4.38 -4.06
N ASP A 35 -5.28 3.24 -4.62
CA ASP A 35 -5.30 3.05 -6.07
C ASP A 35 -6.37 3.90 -6.75
N GLU A 36 -7.57 3.95 -6.19
CA GLU A 36 -8.67 4.77 -6.71
C GLU A 36 -8.30 6.26 -6.73
N LEU A 37 -7.54 6.71 -5.73
CA LEU A 37 -7.05 8.07 -5.65
C LEU A 37 -5.79 8.32 -6.49
N GLY A 38 -5.16 7.29 -7.05
CA GLY A 38 -3.91 7.40 -7.83
C GLY A 38 -2.64 7.58 -6.97
N PHE A 39 -2.68 7.20 -5.70
CA PHE A 39 -1.59 7.35 -4.72
C PHE A 39 -1.01 6.00 -4.26
N SER A 40 -0.99 4.98 -5.13
CA SER A 40 -0.44 3.65 -4.86
C SER A 40 1.00 3.65 -4.33
N ASN A 41 1.79 4.67 -4.68
CA ASN A 41 3.16 4.87 -4.17
C ASN A 41 3.22 5.10 -2.65
N HIS A 42 2.11 5.48 -2.00
CA HIS A 42 2.05 5.72 -0.56
C HIS A 42 1.67 4.46 0.24
N ARG A 43 1.47 3.30 -0.40
CA ARG A 43 1.17 2.04 0.29
C ARG A 43 2.25 1.65 1.32
N CYS A 44 3.51 2.02 1.07
CA CYS A 44 4.63 1.78 1.99
C CYS A 44 4.39 2.43 3.35
N ILE A 45 3.94 3.68 3.40
CA ILE A 45 3.65 4.42 4.63
C ILE A 45 2.61 3.66 5.47
N PHE A 46 1.54 3.16 4.83
CA PHE A 46 0.52 2.39 5.54
C PHE A 46 1.05 1.06 6.06
N SER A 47 1.93 0.36 5.32
CA SER A 47 2.57 -0.85 5.82
C SER A 47 3.55 -0.59 6.97
N GLU A 48 4.38 0.45 6.85
CA GLU A 48 5.39 0.84 7.85
C GLU A 48 4.74 1.22 9.19
N HIS A 49 3.62 1.94 9.14
CA HIS A 49 2.86 2.36 10.32
C HIS A 49 1.76 1.39 10.74
N GLN A 50 1.69 0.19 10.13
CA GLN A 50 0.67 -0.84 10.43
C GLN A 50 -0.80 -0.33 10.35
N LEU A 51 -1.04 0.62 9.45
CA LEU A 51 -2.36 1.19 9.15
C LEU A 51 -3.17 0.24 8.26
N ARG A 52 -3.51 -0.92 8.83
CA ARG A 52 -4.32 -1.98 8.22
C ARG A 52 -5.80 -1.59 8.17
N ASP A 53 -6.56 -2.30 7.35
CA ASP A 53 -8.01 -2.18 7.29
C ASP A 53 -8.66 -2.33 8.68
N SER A 54 -8.17 -3.28 9.47
CA SER A 54 -8.63 -3.51 10.84
C SER A 54 -8.28 -2.34 11.77
N THR A 55 -7.05 -1.82 11.69
CA THR A 55 -6.61 -0.65 12.47
C THR A 55 -7.50 0.56 12.19
N LEU A 56 -7.74 0.86 10.91
CA LEU A 56 -8.54 2.03 10.52
C LEU A 56 -10.05 1.83 10.77
N ALA A 57 -10.53 0.60 10.91
CA ALA A 57 -11.94 0.33 11.22
C ALA A 57 -12.34 0.83 12.61
N TYR A 58 -11.41 0.82 13.57
CA TYR A 58 -11.62 1.33 14.93
C TYR A 58 -11.71 2.85 15.01
N ILE A 59 -11.29 3.57 13.97
CA ILE A 59 -11.35 5.03 13.96
C ILE A 59 -12.79 5.48 13.69
N GLU A 60 -13.35 6.23 14.63
CA GLU A 60 -14.78 6.60 14.62
C GLU A 60 -15.04 7.98 14.04
N SER A 61 -14.02 8.84 13.95
CA SER A 61 -14.17 10.22 13.47
C SER A 61 -13.25 10.55 12.30
N GLU A 62 -13.74 11.41 11.40
CA GLU A 62 -12.94 11.93 10.30
C GLU A 62 -11.70 12.69 10.81
N ASP A 63 -11.82 13.43 11.91
CA ASP A 63 -10.74 14.24 12.48
C ASP A 63 -9.61 13.39 13.06
N GLU A 64 -9.94 12.29 13.75
CA GLU A 64 -8.95 11.33 14.25
C GLU A 64 -8.15 10.71 13.08
N LEU A 65 -8.84 10.25 12.04
CA LEU A 65 -8.18 9.70 10.85
C LEU A 65 -7.33 10.77 10.15
N LYS A 66 -7.84 12.00 10.00
CA LYS A 66 -7.09 13.11 9.37
C LYS A 66 -5.80 13.40 10.13
N ASN A 67 -5.85 13.43 11.46
CA ASN A 67 -4.68 13.72 12.29
C ASN A 67 -3.65 12.60 12.19
N LEU A 68 -4.08 11.33 12.31
CA LEU A 68 -3.20 10.17 12.15
C LEU A 68 -2.49 10.17 10.79
N LEU A 69 -3.23 10.40 9.70
CA LEU A 69 -2.65 10.40 8.35
C LEU A 69 -1.66 11.57 8.13
N LYS A 70 -1.89 12.72 8.77
CA LYS A 70 -0.91 13.83 8.78
C LYS A 70 0.34 13.48 9.58
N GLU A 71 0.18 12.83 10.73
CA GLU A 71 1.30 12.44 11.60
C GLU A 71 2.24 11.42 10.93
N VAL A 72 1.70 10.51 10.12
CA VAL A 72 2.51 9.58 9.31
C VAL A 72 3.06 10.21 8.02
N GLY A 73 2.87 11.52 7.83
CA GLY A 73 3.51 12.28 6.75
C GLY A 73 2.81 12.22 5.39
N LEU A 74 1.51 11.88 5.33
CA LEU A 74 0.77 11.92 4.07
C LEU A 74 0.49 13.36 3.63
N PRO A 75 0.53 13.66 2.31
CA PRO A 75 0.25 14.98 1.80
C PRO A 75 -1.20 15.39 2.05
N ALA A 76 -1.44 16.66 2.40
CA ALA A 76 -2.76 17.15 2.83
C ALA A 76 -3.91 16.84 1.84
N GLY A 77 -3.63 16.91 0.53
CA GLY A 77 -4.62 16.56 -0.50
C GLY A 77 -5.03 15.09 -0.46
N LEU A 78 -4.07 14.18 -0.25
CA LEU A 78 -4.34 12.75 -0.08
C LEU A 78 -5.07 12.49 1.24
N VAL A 79 -4.65 13.11 2.35
CA VAL A 79 -5.31 12.97 3.65
C VAL A 79 -6.80 13.30 3.52
N PHE A 80 -7.11 14.44 2.92
CA PHE A 80 -8.51 14.87 2.75
C PHE A 80 -9.30 13.87 1.90
N ALA A 81 -8.79 13.50 0.72
CA ALA A 81 -9.48 12.60 -0.19
C ALA A 81 -9.67 11.19 0.41
N PHE A 82 -8.63 10.65 1.05
CA PHE A 82 -8.65 9.33 1.67
C PHE A 82 -9.67 9.26 2.80
N VAL A 83 -9.73 10.26 3.68
CA VAL A 83 -10.68 10.26 4.81
C VAL A 83 -12.13 10.26 4.31
N LYS A 84 -12.45 11.10 3.31
CA LYS A 84 -13.80 11.13 2.74
C LYS A 84 -14.18 9.77 2.13
N LEU A 85 -13.25 9.12 1.45
CA LEU A 85 -13.50 7.84 0.78
C LEU A 85 -13.60 6.68 1.79
N TRP A 86 -12.75 6.68 2.83
CA TRP A 86 -12.77 5.67 3.90
C TRP A 86 -14.11 5.65 4.64
N PHE A 87 -14.60 6.81 5.09
CA PHE A 87 -15.87 6.89 5.81
C PHE A 87 -17.06 6.55 4.90
N ARG A 88 -17.04 6.99 3.63
CA ARG A 88 -18.05 6.60 2.65
C ARG A 88 -18.13 5.07 2.46
N TYR A 89 -16.99 4.38 2.46
CA TYR A 89 -16.91 2.91 2.39
C TYR A 89 -17.31 2.23 3.70
N LYS A 90 -17.03 2.86 4.85
CA LYS A 90 -17.42 2.35 6.18
C LYS A 90 -18.95 2.38 6.36
N ASP A 91 -19.60 3.42 5.87
CA ASP A 91 -21.05 3.61 6.01
C ASP A 91 -21.88 2.88 4.92
N ASN A 92 -21.25 2.42 3.83
CA ASN A 92 -21.88 1.60 2.78
C ASN A 92 -21.09 0.30 2.56
N PRO A 93 -21.30 -0.73 3.39
CA PRO A 93 -20.55 -1.99 3.33
C PRO A 93 -20.81 -2.83 2.08
#